data_AF-A0A522AZA2-F1
#
_entry.id   AF-A0A522AZA2-F1
#
_cell.length_a   1.000
_cell.length_b   1.000
_cell.length_c   1.000
_cell.angle_alpha   90.00
_cell.angle_beta   90.00
_cell.angle_gamma   90.00
#
_symmetry.space_group_name_H-M   'P 1'
#
loop_
_entity.id
_entity.type
_entity.pdbx_description
1 polymer ?
#
loop_
_entity_poly.entity_id
_entity_poly.type
_entity_poly.pdbx_seq_one_letter_code
_entity_poly.pdbx_strand_id
1 'polypeptide(L)'
;MKTTEGGDAIVVLITAASREEAGRIARRLVEDRLAACVNIVPHVRSLFIWEQKLSEEDEVLLVVKSRRARFGQLAAAVKQLHSYSVPEIIALPVVLGSADYLRWVSESTP
;
A
#
# COMPACT_ATOMS: atom_id res chain seq x y z
N MET A 1 17.10 -14.84 -14.94
CA MET A 1 16.45 -13.58 -14.50
C MET A 1 17.49 -12.75 -13.76
N LYS A 2 17.78 -11.51 -14.18
CA LYS A 2 18.73 -10.64 -13.47
C LYS A 2 18.06 -10.06 -12.23
N THR A 3 18.65 -10.26 -11.06
CA THR A 3 18.22 -9.67 -9.79
C THR A 3 19.11 -8.47 -9.44
N THR A 4 18.60 -7.56 -8.61
CA THR A 4 19.33 -6.40 -8.10
C THR A 4 18.83 -6.04 -6.70
N GLU A 5 19.60 -5.24 -5.97
CA GLU A 5 19.17 -4.60 -4.72
C GLU A 5 17.91 -3.76 -4.93
N GLY A 6 17.00 -3.79 -3.96
CA GLY A 6 15.73 -3.07 -4.04
C GLY A 6 15.86 -1.55 -3.98
N GLY A 7 17.03 -1.02 -3.58
CA GLY A 7 17.30 0.41 -3.55
C GLY A 7 16.32 1.15 -2.64
N ASP A 8 15.58 2.10 -3.22
CA ASP A 8 14.56 2.87 -2.51
C ASP A 8 13.13 2.31 -2.65
N ALA A 9 12.97 1.14 -3.28
CA ALA A 9 11.66 0.50 -3.43
C ALA A 9 11.13 -0.04 -2.08
N ILE A 10 9.83 0.14 -1.88
CA ILE A 10 9.11 -0.29 -0.68
C ILE A 10 7.81 -1.00 -1.06
N VAL A 11 7.37 -1.90 -0.19
CA VAL A 11 6.00 -2.41 -0.18
C VAL A 11 5.24 -1.72 0.93
N VAL A 12 4.14 -1.04 0.62
CA VAL A 12 3.25 -0.45 1.62
C VAL A 12 2.04 -1.35 1.80
N LEU A 13 1.73 -1.68 3.05
CA LEU A 13 0.53 -2.40 3.45
C LEU A 13 -0.49 -1.39 3.98
N ILE A 14 -1.72 -1.52 3.50
CA ILE A 14 -2.87 -0.71 3.91
C ILE A 14 -4.07 -1.64 4.01
N THR A 15 -4.81 -1.63 5.11
CA THR A 15 -6.14 -2.24 5.17
C THR A 15 -7.20 -1.20 4.86
N ALA A 16 -8.34 -1.61 4.30
CA ALA A 16 -9.47 -0.73 4.00
C ALA A 16 -10.78 -1.44 4.33
N ALA A 17 -11.81 -0.65 4.69
CA ALA A 17 -13.08 -1.16 5.21
C ALA A 17 -13.92 -1.90 4.16
N SER A 18 -13.65 -1.68 2.87
CA SER A 18 -14.42 -2.32 1.80
C SER A 18 -13.63 -2.42 0.49
N ARG A 19 -14.11 -3.28 -0.41
CA ARG A 19 -13.59 -3.42 -1.77
C ARG A 19 -13.72 -2.13 -2.58
N GLU A 20 -14.78 -1.37 -2.36
CA GLU A 20 -15.01 -0.10 -3.04
C GLU A 20 -13.99 0.95 -2.57
N GLU A 21 -13.80 1.08 -1.26
CA GLU A 21 -12.80 1.97 -0.68
C GLU A 21 -11.38 1.60 -1.16
N ALA A 22 -11.01 0.32 -1.05
CA ALA A 22 -9.73 -0.18 -1.56
C ALA A 22 -9.55 0.12 -3.05
N GLY A 23 -10.59 -0.06 -3.87
CA GLY A 23 -10.56 0.26 -5.30
C GLY A 23 -10.35 1.75 -5.58
N ARG A 24 -10.99 2.65 -4.80
CA ARG A 24 -10.78 4.10 -4.94
C ARG A 24 -9.36 4.51 -4.53
N ILE A 25 -8.87 4.01 -3.40
CA ILE A 25 -7.51 4.26 -2.93
C ILE A 25 -6.49 3.75 -3.96
N ALA A 26 -6.63 2.49 -4.42
CA ALA A 26 -5.70 1.89 -5.37
C ALA A 26 -5.61 2.67 -6.68
N ARG A 27 -6.75 3.05 -7.26
CA ARG A 27 -6.78 3.86 -8.49
C ARG A 27 -6.10 5.20 -8.28
N ARG A 28 -6.46 5.91 -7.21
CA ARG A 28 -5.88 7.21 -6.89
C ARG A 28 -4.36 7.16 -6.77
N LEU A 29 -3.83 6.17 -6.06
CA LEU A 29 -2.39 6.04 -5.85
C LEU A 29 -1.62 5.80 -7.14
N VAL A 30 -2.19 5.04 -8.07
CA VAL A 30 -1.54 4.75 -9.37
C VAL A 30 -1.69 5.92 -10.33
N GLU A 31 -2.89 6.52 -10.42
CA GLU A 31 -3.16 7.69 -11.28
C GLU A 31 -2.30 8.91 -10.90
N ASP A 32 -2.14 9.17 -9.60
CA ASP A 32 -1.27 10.24 -9.09
C ASP A 32 0.23 9.88 -9.12
N ARG A 33 0.59 8.70 -9.64
CA ARG A 33 1.97 8.19 -9.70
C ARG A 33 2.66 8.10 -8.33
N LEU A 34 1.88 7.91 -7.27
CA LEU A 34 2.35 7.68 -5.90
C LEU A 34 2.67 6.20 -5.66
N ALA A 35 2.16 5.30 -6.50
CA ALA A 35 2.47 3.88 -6.51
C ALA A 35 2.61 3.38 -7.96
N ALA A 36 3.52 2.42 -8.17
CA ALA A 36 3.67 1.78 -9.48
C ALA A 36 2.57 0.74 -9.70
N CYS A 37 2.25 -0.06 -8.67
CA CYS A 37 1.11 -0.95 -8.69
C CYS A 37 0.53 -1.19 -7.30
N VAL A 38 -0.69 -1.71 -7.28
CA VAL A 38 -1.42 -2.11 -6.08
C VAL A 38 -2.06 -3.47 -6.33
N ASN A 39 -1.80 -4.44 -5.46
CA ASN A 39 -2.60 -5.67 -5.41
C ASN A 39 -3.70 -5.48 -4.38
N ILE A 40 -4.92 -5.91 -4.69
CA ILE A 40 -6.07 -5.89 -3.78
C ILE A 40 -6.36 -7.33 -3.37
N VAL A 41 -6.14 -7.64 -2.09
CA VAL A 41 -6.39 -8.94 -1.49
C VAL A 41 -7.69 -8.85 -0.69
N PRO A 42 -8.80 -9.43 -1.18
CA PRO A 42 -10.07 -9.34 -0.50
C PRO A 42 -10.18 -10.35 0.66
N HIS A 43 -11.17 -10.15 1.53
CA HIS A 43 -11.56 -11.08 2.59
C HIS A 43 -10.46 -11.33 3.63
N VAL A 44 -9.83 -10.25 4.10
CA VAL A 44 -8.93 -10.30 5.25
C VAL A 44 -9.76 -10.12 6.51
N ARG A 45 -9.49 -10.91 7.56
CA ARG A 45 -10.07 -10.69 8.87
C ARG A 45 -9.03 -10.05 9.78
N SER A 46 -9.33 -8.87 10.29
CA SER A 46 -8.45 -8.11 11.17
C SER A 46 -8.96 -8.20 12.60
N LEU A 47 -8.10 -8.60 13.53
CA LEU A 47 -8.41 -8.72 14.96
C LEU A 47 -7.52 -7.76 15.74
N PHE A 48 -8.13 -6.90 16.55
CA PHE A 48 -7.40 -5.91 17.35
C PHE A 48 -8.18 -5.53 18.61
N ILE A 49 -7.53 -4.86 19.56
CA ILE A 49 -8.20 -4.32 20.73
C ILE A 49 -8.58 -2.87 20.46
N TRP A 50 -9.88 -2.57 20.53
CA TRP A 50 -10.42 -1.22 20.49
C TRP A 50 -11.30 -0.99 21.70
N GLU A 51 -11.14 0.14 22.38
CA GLU A 51 -11.92 0.48 23.59
C GLU A 51 -11.95 -0.67 24.63
N GLN A 52 -10.80 -1.32 24.85
CA GLN A 52 -10.63 -2.45 25.77
C GLN A 52 -11.43 -3.71 25.41
N LYS A 53 -11.92 -3.82 24.17
CA LYS A 53 -12.65 -4.98 23.67
C LYS A 53 -11.96 -5.55 22.43
N LEU A 54 -12.08 -6.87 22.26
CA LEU A 54 -11.71 -7.52 21.02
C LEU A 54 -12.68 -7.08 19.93
N SER A 55 -12.13 -6.50 18.87
CA SER A 55 -12.81 -6.18 17.63
C SER A 55 -12.33 -7.13 16.54
N GLU A 56 -13.26 -7.56 15.71
CA GLU A 56 -12.99 -8.36 14.52
C GLU A 56 -13.68 -7.67 13.34
N GLU A 57 -12.92 -7.34 12.30
CA GLU A 57 -13.43 -6.63 11.12
C GLU A 57 -13.08 -7.39 9.84
N ASP A 58 -14.01 -7.42 8.89
CA ASP A 58 -13.75 -7.92 7.53
C ASP A 58 -13.23 -6.78 6.66
N GLU A 59 -12.00 -6.93 6.17
CA GLU A 59 -11.25 -5.89 5.49
C GLU A 59 -10.69 -6.34 4.14
N VAL A 60 -10.09 -5.38 3.44
CA VAL A 60 -9.36 -5.60 2.20
C VAL A 60 -7.93 -5.10 2.37
N LEU A 61 -6.95 -5.97 2.12
CA LEU A 61 -5.54 -5.60 2.18
C LEU A 61 -5.05 -5.11 0.82
N LEU A 62 -4.46 -3.92 0.79
CA LEU A 62 -3.74 -3.36 -0.33
C LEU A 62 -2.24 -3.62 -0.16
N VAL A 63 -1.62 -4.22 -1.16
CA VAL A 63 -0.16 -4.43 -1.23
C VAL A 63 0.40 -3.55 -2.33
N VAL A 64 0.87 -2.37 -1.92
CA VAL A 64 1.27 -1.27 -2.79
C VAL A 64 2.78 -1.30 -3.03
N LYS A 65 3.24 -1.15 -4.27
CA LYS A 65 4.68 -1.07 -4.61
C LYS A 65 4.99 0.36 -5.00
N SER A 66 5.91 0.98 -4.28
CA SER A 66 6.27 2.38 -4.49
C SER A 66 7.75 2.60 -4.14
N ARG A 67 8.18 3.86 -4.14
CA ARG A 67 9.48 4.32 -3.65
C ARG A 67 9.34 5.02 -2.32
N ARG A 68 10.39 4.91 -1.50
CA ARG A 68 10.50 5.56 -0.19
C ARG A 68 10.21 7.06 -0.25
N ALA A 69 10.69 7.75 -1.29
CA ALA A 69 10.46 9.18 -1.48
C ALA A 69 8.98 9.57 -1.64
N ARG A 70 8.12 8.64 -2.11
CA ARG A 70 6.69 8.88 -2.32
C ARG A 70 5.83 8.55 -1.10
N PHE A 71 6.40 7.91 -0.06
CA PHE A 71 5.64 7.43 1.10
C PHE A 71 4.82 8.53 1.79
N GLY A 72 5.38 9.73 1.99
CA GLY A 72 4.67 10.83 2.66
C GLY A 72 3.43 11.28 1.88
N GLN A 73 3.55 11.44 0.56
CA GLN A 73 2.44 11.83 -0.32
C GLN A 73 1.40 10.71 -0.45
N LEU A 74 1.86 9.46 -0.59
CA LEU A 74 1.02 8.27 -0.60
C LEU A 74 0.18 8.20 0.68
N ALA A 75 0.80 8.30 1.85
CA ALA A 75 0.10 8.23 3.13
C ALA A 75 -0.92 9.36 3.30
N ALA A 76 -0.60 10.57 2.84
CA ALA A 76 -1.53 11.69 2.85
C ALA A 76 -2.75 11.45 1.94
N ALA A 77 -2.53 10.95 0.73
CA ALA A 77 -3.60 10.63 -0.22
C ALA A 77 -4.53 9.51 0.32
N VAL A 78 -3.96 8.48 0.94
CA VAL A 78 -4.73 7.42 1.60
C VAL A 78 -5.62 8.01 2.69
N LYS A 79 -5.06 8.81 3.61
CA LYS A 79 -5.81 9.42 4.72
C LYS A 79 -6.97 10.31 4.26
N GLN A 80 -6.87 10.95 3.10
CA GLN A 80 -7.96 11.78 2.55
C GLN A 80 -9.14 10.95 2.05
N LEU A 81 -8.91 9.70 1.67
CA LEU A 81 -9.91 8.82 1.07
C LEU A 81 -10.43 7.74 2.01
N HIS A 82 -9.74 7.52 3.13
CA HIS A 82 -10.02 6.42 4.04
C HIS A 82 -11.10 6.79 5.06
N SER A 83 -12.01 5.86 5.31
CA SER A 83 -13.07 5.99 6.32
C SER A 83 -12.58 5.96 7.77
N TYR A 84 -11.46 5.30 8.07
CA TYR A 84 -10.91 5.20 9.42
C TYR A 84 -10.17 6.48 9.81
N SER A 85 -10.27 6.84 11.08
CA SER A 85 -9.54 7.98 11.66
C SER A 85 -8.03 7.72 11.73
N VAL A 86 -7.63 6.46 11.94
CA VAL A 86 -6.23 6.02 12.03
C VAL A 86 -6.05 4.78 11.13
N PRO A 87 -5.91 4.95 9.81
CA PRO A 87 -5.74 3.82 8.91
C PRO A 87 -4.35 3.19 9.04
N GLU A 88 -4.26 1.86 8.87
CA GLU A 88 -2.98 1.16 8.77
C GLU A 88 -2.25 1.60 7.49
N ILE A 89 -1.04 2.14 7.63
CA ILE A 89 -0.17 2.51 6.50
C ILE A 89 1.27 2.26 6.92
N ILE A 90 1.82 1.09 6.60
CA ILE A 90 3.17 0.70 7.00
C ILE A 90 4.00 0.27 5.79
N ALA A 91 5.31 0.55 5.81
CA ALA A 91 6.21 0.25 4.70
C ALA A 91 7.26 -0.80 5.09
N LEU A 92 7.47 -1.76 4.20
CA LEU A 92 8.50 -2.78 4.28
C LEU A 92 9.56 -2.54 3.19
N PRO A 93 10.85 -2.65 3.48
CA PRO A 93 11.89 -2.47 2.48
C PRO A 93 11.89 -3.64 1.50
N VAL A 94 12.02 -3.34 0.20
CA VAL A 94 12.38 -4.36 -0.77
C VAL A 94 13.89 -4.56 -0.72
N VAL A 95 14.34 -5.74 -0.33
CA VAL A 95 15.78 -6.04 -0.22
C VAL A 95 16.36 -6.42 -1.58
N LEU A 96 15.65 -7.26 -2.33
CA LEU A 96 16.02 -7.73 -3.67
C LEU A 96 14.80 -7.80 -4.58
N GLY A 97 15.01 -7.64 -5.88
CA GLY A 97 13.97 -7.82 -6.88
C GLY A 97 14.52 -8.05 -8.28
N SER A 98 13.62 -8.31 -9.24
CA SER A 98 13.99 -8.34 -10.66
C SER A 98 14.40 -6.95 -11.11
N ALA A 99 15.56 -6.84 -11.78
CA ALA A 99 16.14 -5.55 -12.15
C ALA A 99 15.22 -4.73 -13.06
N ASP A 100 14.55 -5.37 -14.01
CA ASP A 100 13.64 -4.67 -14.93
C ASP A 100 12.34 -4.24 -14.22
N TYR A 101 11.87 -5.03 -13.25
CA TYR A 101 10.69 -4.66 -12.46
C TYR A 101 10.95 -3.48 -11.54
N LEU A 102 12.10 -3.48 -10.83
CA LEU A 102 12.45 -2.38 -9.94
C LEU A 102 12.72 -1.08 -10.71
N ARG A 103 13.31 -1.17 -11.91
CA ARG A 103 13.42 -0.02 -12.82
C ARG A 103 12.05 0.54 -13.20
N TRP A 104 11.12 -0.33 -13.59
CA TRP A 104 9.76 0.07 -13.91
C TRP A 104 9.02 0.72 -12.72
N VAL A 105 9.23 0.22 -11.49
CA VAL A 105 8.67 0.84 -10.28
C VAL A 105 9.19 2.28 -10.13
N SER A 106 10.49 2.48 -10.36
CA SER A 106 11.10 3.81 -10.28
C SER A 106 10.59 4.76 -11.37
N GLU A 107 10.49 4.30 -12.63
CA GLU A 107 10.01 5.10 -13.76
C GLU A 107 8.51 5.43 -13.64
N SER A 108 7.73 4.53 -13.04
CA SER A 108 6.29 4.74 -12.83
C SER A 108 6.01 5.78 -11.76
N THR A 109 6.90 5.95 -10.79
CA THR A 109 6.70 6.79 -9.61
C THR A 109 7.76 7.90 -9.49
N PRO A 110 8.07 8.67 -10.55
CA PRO A 110 9.21 9.61 -10.62
C PRO A 110 9.16 10.65 -9.51
#